data_AF-A0A3S5CPI1-F1
#
_entry.id   AF-A0A3S5CPI1-F1
#
_cell.length_a   1.000
_cell.length_b   1.000
_cell.length_c   1.000
_cell.angle_alpha   90.00
_cell.angle_beta   90.00
_cell.angle_gamma   90.00
#
_symmetry.space_group_name_H-M   'P 1'
#
loop_
_entity.id
_entity.type
_entity.pdbx_description
1 polymer ?
#
loop_
_entity_poly.entity_id
_entity_poly.type
_entity_poly.pdbx_seq_one_letter_code
_entity_poly.pdbx_strand_id
1 'polypeptide(L)'
;VEITKSYGTNEWRDDLKRILRKATETDNHAVFLFTDSQIKRESFLEDVNNLLNAGEVPNLYPTDEKQEVCEKMRQVDRVRDRNRQTDGSPAALFNFFIQRVREQLHVVLAMSPIGEAFRSRLRKFPSLVNCCTIDWFQAWPEDALTAVATRSLSEIQMDDEACDSSIQLCKYFHTSTCTLSDRYRIEVGRYNYVTPTSYLELITTFMTLLEKKRTEVLSLKRRYEVGLAKLGNAAGEIAEMSQELQELQPRLVQASKEVDATMVTVELQSTEAAKQEKIVRADEAVAGEQARAAEAIKVECDADLAEAIPILESAIRALETLTPAVSGTHLIRIIEFYGEHVAWRFEDNLFRLK
;
A
#
# COMPACT_ATOMS: atom_id res chain seq x y z
N VAL A 1 -6.98 45.45 12.28
CA VAL A 1 -6.84 46.34 11.12
C VAL A 1 -6.04 45.61 10.07
N GLU A 2 -6.65 45.31 8.93
CA GLU A 2 -5.96 44.66 7.81
C GLU A 2 -5.62 45.71 6.76
N ILE A 3 -4.34 45.87 6.47
CA ILE A 3 -3.87 46.95 5.61
C ILE A 3 -3.66 46.41 4.20
N THR A 4 -4.48 46.90 3.30
CA THR A 4 -4.37 46.67 1.86
C THR A 4 -3.55 47.78 1.20
N LYS A 5 -3.13 47.56 -0.06
CA LYS A 5 -2.40 48.58 -0.83
C LYS A 5 -3.19 49.88 -1.01
N SER A 6 -4.51 49.82 -1.05
CA SER A 6 -5.40 50.99 -1.15
C SER A 6 -5.77 51.61 0.20
N TYR A 7 -5.41 50.99 1.33
CA TYR A 7 -5.77 51.49 2.65
C TYR A 7 -5.25 52.92 2.88
N GLY A 8 -6.17 53.83 3.19
CA GLY A 8 -5.93 55.24 3.39
C GLY A 8 -6.43 55.72 4.75
N THR A 9 -6.59 57.03 4.88
CA THR A 9 -6.98 57.69 6.13
C THR A 9 -8.47 57.52 6.45
N ASN A 10 -9.31 57.32 5.44
CA ASN A 10 -10.74 57.14 5.64
C ASN A 10 -11.03 55.75 6.24
N GLU A 11 -10.44 54.71 5.64
CA GLU A 11 -10.56 53.34 6.14
C GLU A 11 -9.99 53.20 7.56
N TRP A 12 -8.90 53.90 7.85
CA TRP A 12 -8.32 54.01 9.20
C TRP A 12 -9.30 54.59 10.22
N ARG A 13 -9.93 55.72 9.88
CA ARG A 13 -10.89 56.37 10.77
C ARG A 13 -12.13 55.50 10.97
N ASP A 14 -12.59 54.81 9.93
CA ASP A 14 -13.73 53.90 10.03
C ASP A 14 -13.41 52.67 10.90
N ASP A 15 -12.19 52.12 10.79
CA ASP A 15 -11.73 51.05 11.67
C ASP A 15 -11.60 51.52 13.13
N LEU A 16 -11.07 52.72 13.38
CA LEU A 16 -11.03 53.29 14.73
C LEU A 16 -12.44 53.47 15.32
N LYS A 17 -13.39 54.00 14.55
CA LYS A 17 -14.80 54.12 14.98
C LYS A 17 -15.36 52.76 15.38
N ARG A 18 -15.08 51.71 14.58
CA ARG A 18 -15.54 50.35 14.84
C ARG A 18 -14.91 49.77 16.12
N ILE A 19 -13.61 49.99 16.32
CA ILE A 19 -12.89 49.54 17.52
C ILE A 19 -13.46 50.20 18.77
N LEU A 20 -13.62 51.53 18.75
CA LEU A 20 -14.15 52.28 19.89
C LEU A 20 -15.58 51.87 20.24
N ARG A 21 -16.46 51.75 19.24
CA ARG A 21 -17.84 51.28 19.45
C ARG A 21 -17.87 49.88 20.04
N LYS A 22 -17.12 48.94 19.45
CA LYS A 22 -17.07 47.54 19.89
C LYS A 22 -16.50 47.39 21.30
N ALA A 23 -15.50 48.19 21.66
CA ALA A 23 -14.92 48.20 23.00
C ALA A 23 -15.96 48.61 24.06
N THR A 24 -16.81 49.60 23.75
CA THR A 24 -17.81 50.12 24.70
C THR A 24 -19.15 49.38 24.72
N GLU A 25 -19.46 48.60 23.69
CA GLU A 25 -20.76 47.91 23.54
C GLU A 25 -20.95 46.79 24.57
N THR A 26 -19.85 46.14 24.96
CA THR A 26 -19.86 45.09 25.98
C THR A 26 -19.15 45.56 27.25
N ASP A 27 -19.19 44.75 28.31
CA ASP A 27 -18.37 45.01 29.52
C ASP A 27 -16.99 44.35 29.44
N ASN A 28 -16.67 43.76 28.28
CA ASN A 28 -15.39 43.08 28.07
C ASN A 28 -14.31 44.08 27.66
N HIS A 29 -13.13 43.93 28.25
CA HIS A 29 -11.95 44.67 27.84
C HIS A 29 -11.49 44.24 26.45
N ALA A 30 -11.06 45.20 25.64
CA ALA A 30 -10.57 45.01 24.29
C ALA A 30 -9.10 45.43 24.18
N VAL A 31 -8.29 44.66 23.45
CA VAL A 31 -6.90 45.01 23.15
C VAL A 31 -6.79 45.42 21.68
N PHE A 32 -6.28 46.62 21.44
CA PHE A 32 -5.90 47.09 20.12
C PHE A 32 -4.39 46.96 19.93
N LEU A 33 -3.99 45.88 19.25
CA LEU A 33 -2.60 45.67 18.84
C LEU A 33 -2.33 46.37 17.52
N PHE A 34 -1.33 47.24 17.51
CA PHE A 34 -0.90 47.99 16.32
C PHE A 34 0.61 47.88 16.12
N THR A 35 1.02 47.34 14.98
CA THR A 35 2.42 46.99 14.69
C THR A 35 3.08 48.03 13.77
N ASP A 36 4.42 48.13 13.81
CA ASP A 36 5.16 49.06 12.96
C ASP A 36 4.88 48.90 11.46
N SER A 37 4.74 47.64 11.00
CA SER A 37 4.39 47.30 9.62
C SER A 37 3.03 47.85 9.18
N GLN A 38 2.16 48.18 10.13
CA GLN A 38 0.83 48.74 9.86
C GLN A 38 0.85 50.27 9.74
N ILE A 39 1.98 50.93 10.04
CA ILE A 39 2.08 52.39 10.02
C ILE A 39 2.43 52.86 8.60
N LYS A 40 1.40 52.99 7.75
CA LYS A 40 1.56 53.47 6.37
C LYS A 40 1.69 54.99 6.27
N ARG A 41 1.00 55.72 7.15
CA ARG A 41 1.01 57.19 7.22
C ARG A 41 1.20 57.63 8.66
N GLU A 42 1.97 58.70 8.86
CA GLU A 42 2.21 59.27 10.19
C GLU A 42 0.94 59.82 10.85
N SER A 43 -0.10 60.16 10.06
CA SER A 43 -1.42 60.55 10.57
C SER A 43 -2.09 59.47 11.42
N PHE A 44 -1.77 58.18 11.21
CA PHE A 44 -2.33 57.11 12.03
C PHE A 44 -1.81 57.18 13.46
N LEU A 45 -0.53 57.52 13.63
CA LEU A 45 0.06 57.70 14.96
C LEU A 45 -0.42 58.97 15.65
N GLU A 46 -0.75 60.01 14.88
CA GLU A 46 -1.38 61.21 15.42
C GLU A 46 -2.74 60.89 16.05
N ASP A 47 -3.57 60.12 15.34
CA ASP A 47 -4.87 59.66 15.87
C ASP A 47 -4.68 58.77 17.12
N VAL A 48 -3.70 57.86 17.12
CA VAL A 48 -3.37 57.04 18.31
C VAL A 48 -2.87 57.91 19.47
N ASN A 49 -2.04 58.91 19.21
CA ASN A 49 -1.54 59.83 20.24
C ASN A 49 -2.68 60.62 20.89
N ASN A 50 -3.65 61.08 20.09
CA ASN A 50 -4.86 61.73 20.60
C ASN A 50 -5.70 60.76 21.42
N LEU A 51 -5.86 59.52 20.96
CA LEU A 51 -6.58 58.48 21.69
C LEU A 51 -5.93 58.16 23.05
N LEU A 52 -4.60 58.11 23.12
CA LEU A 52 -3.87 57.86 24.38
C LEU A 52 -3.96 59.03 25.36
N ASN A 53 -3.95 60.28 24.88
CA ASN A 53 -4.07 61.47 25.73
C ASN A 53 -5.50 61.70 26.23
N ALA A 54 -6.45 61.76 25.31
CA ALA A 54 -7.80 62.25 25.56
C ALA A 54 -8.84 61.13 25.68
N GLY A 55 -8.53 59.92 25.21
CA GLY A 55 -9.52 58.85 25.04
C GLY A 55 -10.41 59.02 23.82
N GLU A 56 -10.14 60.03 22.98
CA GLU A 56 -10.87 60.28 21.73
C GLU A 56 -9.96 60.85 20.63
N VAL A 57 -10.41 60.71 19.39
CA VAL A 57 -9.78 61.33 18.22
C VAL A 57 -10.64 62.52 17.76
N PRO A 58 -10.07 63.74 17.67
CA PRO A 58 -10.81 64.92 17.23
C PRO A 58 -11.44 64.73 15.85
N ASN A 59 -12.67 65.22 15.69
CA ASN A 59 -13.42 65.15 14.42
C ASN A 59 -13.57 63.74 13.82
N LEU A 60 -13.54 62.69 14.67
CA LEU A 60 -13.74 61.32 14.21
C LEU A 60 -15.21 61.04 13.88
N TYR A 61 -16.12 61.41 14.77
CA TYR A 61 -17.55 61.19 14.60
C TYR A 61 -18.26 62.44 14.05
N PRO A 62 -18.99 62.33 12.93
CA PRO A 62 -19.93 63.38 12.51
C PRO A 62 -21.11 63.49 13.50
N THR A 63 -21.85 64.59 13.43
CA THR A 63 -22.87 64.95 14.42
C THR A 63 -23.98 63.90 14.57
N ASP A 64 -24.39 63.29 13.47
CA ASP A 64 -25.35 62.19 13.40
C ASP A 64 -24.83 60.92 14.09
N GLU A 65 -23.59 60.52 13.81
CA GLU A 65 -22.97 59.36 14.47
C GLU A 65 -22.76 59.58 15.98
N LYS A 66 -22.44 60.82 16.41
CA LYS A 66 -22.34 61.15 17.84
C LYS A 66 -23.67 60.95 18.56
N GLN A 67 -24.78 61.32 17.94
CA GLN A 67 -26.12 61.10 18.53
C GLN A 67 -26.43 59.62 18.71
N GLU A 68 -26.06 58.79 17.73
CA GLU A 68 -26.25 57.33 17.82
C GLU A 68 -25.44 56.72 18.98
N VAL A 69 -24.18 57.15 19.16
CA VAL A 69 -23.34 56.72 20.29
C VAL A 69 -23.95 57.15 21.62
N CYS A 70 -24.41 58.40 21.73
CA CYS A 70 -25.04 58.90 22.94
C CYS A 70 -26.33 58.15 23.30
N GLU A 71 -27.16 57.76 22.32
CA GLU A 71 -28.37 56.99 22.58
C GLU A 71 -28.06 55.57 23.07
N LYS A 72 -27.05 54.91 22.48
CA LYS A 72 -26.54 53.62 22.98
C LYS A 72 -26.01 53.74 24.40
N MET A 73 -25.21 54.76 24.68
CA MET A 73 -24.68 55.00 26.04
C MET A 73 -25.77 55.34 27.04
N ARG A 74 -26.83 56.03 26.64
CA ARG A 74 -27.99 56.30 27.50
C ARG A 74 -28.69 55.01 27.95
N GLN A 75 -28.78 54.01 27.08
CA GLN A 75 -29.32 52.70 27.45
C GLN A 75 -28.45 52.02 28.50
N VAL A 76 -27.12 52.07 28.33
CA VAL A 76 -26.15 51.52 29.28
C VAL A 76 -26.19 52.27 30.62
N ASP A 77 -26.25 53.59 30.59
CA ASP A 77 -26.28 54.44 31.79
C ASP A 77 -27.54 54.23 32.63
N ARG A 78 -28.70 53.99 31.98
CA ARG A 78 -29.97 53.70 32.67
C ARG A 78 -29.94 52.42 33.51
N VAL A 79 -29.14 51.44 33.13
CA VAL A 79 -28.99 50.16 33.85
C VAL A 79 -28.00 50.27 35.01
N ARG A 80 -27.21 51.35 35.05
CA ARG A 80 -26.22 51.62 36.10
C ARG A 80 -26.88 52.08 37.40
N ASP A 81 -26.18 51.93 38.52
CA ASP A 81 -26.59 52.44 39.83
C ASP A 81 -27.00 53.92 39.75
N ARG A 82 -28.15 54.27 40.36
CA ARG A 82 -28.71 55.64 40.37
C ARG A 82 -27.72 56.74 40.79
N ASN A 83 -26.77 56.41 41.66
CA ASN A 83 -25.76 57.37 42.14
C ASN A 83 -24.60 57.60 41.15
N ARG A 84 -24.52 56.83 40.07
CA ARG A 84 -23.49 56.87 39.02
C ARG A 84 -24.05 57.21 37.64
N GLN A 85 -25.35 57.51 37.56
CA GLN A 85 -26.03 57.92 36.33
C GLN A 85 -25.62 59.34 35.94
N THR A 86 -25.51 59.58 34.64
CA THR A 86 -25.25 60.91 34.08
C THR A 86 -26.49 61.81 34.13
N ASP A 87 -26.31 63.11 33.92
CA ASP A 87 -27.40 64.09 33.83
C ASP A 87 -28.28 63.94 32.55
N GLY A 88 -27.97 62.94 31.71
CA GLY A 88 -28.68 62.64 30.47
C GLY A 88 -28.40 63.62 29.31
N SER A 89 -27.56 64.63 29.54
CA SER A 89 -27.15 65.58 28.50
C SER A 89 -26.27 64.87 27.45
N PRO A 90 -26.35 65.25 26.16
CA PRO A 90 -25.52 64.65 25.12
C PRO A 90 -24.00 64.77 25.41
N ALA A 91 -23.59 65.85 26.08
CA ALA A 91 -22.19 66.06 26.46
C ALA A 91 -21.75 65.10 27.58
N ALA A 92 -22.56 64.90 28.62
CA ALA A 92 -22.24 63.97 29.70
C ALA A 92 -22.25 62.51 29.23
N LEU A 93 -23.19 62.13 28.36
CA LEU A 93 -23.25 60.78 27.78
C LEU A 93 -22.04 60.48 26.89
N PHE A 94 -21.57 61.48 26.14
CA PHE A 94 -20.35 61.33 25.33
C PHE A 94 -19.09 61.30 26.19
N ASN A 95 -19.02 62.09 27.27
CA ASN A 95 -17.93 61.96 28.25
C ASN A 95 -17.93 60.59 28.94
N PHE A 96 -19.11 60.02 29.21
CA PHE A 96 -19.23 58.65 29.73
C PHE A 96 -18.72 57.61 28.71
N PHE A 97 -19.02 57.78 27.43
CA PHE A 97 -18.42 56.98 26.36
C PHE A 97 -16.89 57.02 26.41
N ILE A 98 -16.30 58.22 26.47
CA ILE A 98 -14.84 58.40 26.51
C ILE A 98 -14.25 57.75 27.75
N GLN A 99 -14.89 57.90 28.92
CA GLN A 99 -14.43 57.24 30.14
C GLN A 99 -14.44 55.71 29.99
N ARG A 100 -15.52 55.16 29.43
CA ARG A 100 -15.66 53.72 29.18
C ARG A 100 -14.62 53.21 28.19
N VAL A 101 -14.32 53.97 27.11
CA VAL A 101 -13.20 53.68 26.20
C VAL A 101 -11.88 53.61 26.96
N ARG A 102 -11.59 54.59 27.83
CA ARG A 102 -10.33 54.64 28.58
C ARG A 102 -10.17 53.48 29.56
N GLU A 103 -11.26 52.98 30.12
CA GLU A 103 -11.26 51.85 31.05
C GLU A 103 -11.16 50.50 30.31
N GLN A 104 -11.81 50.37 29.14
CA GLN A 104 -12.00 49.08 28.46
C GLN A 104 -11.05 48.86 27.28
N LEU A 105 -10.50 49.91 26.65
CA LEU A 105 -9.61 49.78 25.50
C LEU A 105 -8.14 49.86 25.92
N HIS A 106 -7.40 48.77 25.73
CA HIS A 106 -5.96 48.71 25.93
C HIS A 106 -5.24 48.78 24.59
N VAL A 107 -4.46 49.83 24.37
CA VAL A 107 -3.67 50.00 23.15
C VAL A 107 -2.26 49.42 23.36
N VAL A 108 -1.86 48.48 22.51
CA VAL A 108 -0.53 47.85 22.53
C VAL A 108 0.18 48.18 21.23
N LEU A 109 1.34 48.84 21.34
CA LEU A 109 2.15 49.25 20.20
C LEU A 109 3.40 48.37 20.10
N ALA A 110 3.51 47.62 19.01
CA ALA A 110 4.67 46.78 18.74
C ALA A 110 5.56 47.45 17.68
N MET A 111 6.56 48.19 18.14
CA MET A 111 7.46 48.97 17.28
C MET A 111 8.88 48.40 17.28
N SER A 112 9.55 48.43 16.13
CA SER A 112 10.96 48.05 16.04
C SER A 112 11.85 49.22 16.45
N PRO A 113 12.85 49.03 17.33
CA PRO A 113 13.80 50.09 17.68
C PRO A 113 14.85 50.34 16.58
N ILE A 114 14.80 49.55 15.50
CA ILE A 114 15.75 49.60 14.39
C ILE A 114 15.40 50.79 13.48
N GLY A 115 16.40 51.61 13.19
CA GLY A 115 16.28 52.78 12.31
C GLY A 115 15.99 54.10 13.03
N GLU A 116 15.79 55.15 12.24
CA GLU A 116 15.52 56.50 12.75
C GLU A 116 14.02 56.77 12.96
N ALA A 117 13.15 56.07 12.23
CA ALA A 117 11.70 56.29 12.26
C ALA A 117 11.12 56.17 13.67
N PHE A 118 11.52 55.15 14.43
CA PHE A 118 11.08 54.96 15.82
C PHE A 118 11.43 56.17 16.70
N ARG A 119 12.69 56.62 16.67
CA ARG A 119 13.13 57.80 17.44
C ARG A 119 12.41 59.08 17.01
N SER A 120 12.21 59.26 15.71
CA SER A 120 11.48 60.41 15.16
C SER A 120 10.01 60.43 15.64
N ARG A 121 9.35 59.27 15.62
CA ARG A 121 7.96 59.11 16.09
C ARG A 121 7.82 59.36 17.58
N LEU A 122 8.73 58.85 18.42
CA LEU A 122 8.71 59.13 19.86
C LEU A 122 8.86 60.62 20.18
N ARG A 123 9.64 61.38 19.38
CA ARG A 123 9.77 62.83 19.54
C ARG A 123 8.52 63.59 19.07
N LYS A 124 7.88 63.13 18.00
CA LYS A 124 6.65 63.74 17.45
C LYS A 124 5.42 63.48 18.33
N PHE A 125 5.35 62.29 18.94
CA PHE A 125 4.20 61.79 19.67
C PHE A 125 4.58 61.43 21.11
N PRO A 126 4.66 62.41 22.03
CA PRO A 126 5.14 62.18 23.39
C PRO A 126 4.21 61.28 24.22
N SER A 127 2.94 61.14 23.85
CA SER A 127 1.97 60.29 24.55
C SER A 127 2.29 58.81 24.45
N LEU A 128 3.05 58.42 23.42
CA LEU A 128 3.57 57.07 23.30
C LEU A 128 4.52 56.69 24.45
N VAL A 129 5.17 57.67 25.07
CA VAL A 129 6.07 57.47 26.21
C VAL A 129 5.37 57.82 27.53
N ASN A 130 4.58 58.89 27.54
CA ASN A 130 3.96 59.40 28.77
C ASN A 130 2.74 58.59 29.23
N CYS A 131 2.02 57.95 28.29
CA CYS A 131 0.75 57.25 28.57
C CYS A 131 0.86 55.73 28.41
N CYS A 132 2.00 55.20 27.97
CA CYS A 132 2.22 53.77 27.79
C CYS A 132 3.39 53.28 28.65
N THR A 133 3.29 52.03 29.09
CA THR A 133 4.42 51.33 29.71
C THR A 133 5.33 50.78 28.61
N ILE A 134 6.63 51.06 28.72
CA ILE A 134 7.63 50.55 27.78
C ILE A 134 8.09 49.17 28.27
N ASP A 135 7.85 48.16 27.44
CA ASP A 135 8.42 46.82 27.61
C ASP A 135 9.47 46.57 26.53
N TRP A 136 10.70 46.22 26.94
CA TRP A 136 11.83 46.11 26.03
C TRP A 136 12.19 44.65 25.75
N PHE A 137 11.95 44.23 24.51
CA PHE A 137 12.31 42.90 24.05
C PHE A 137 13.81 42.85 23.72
N GLN A 138 14.56 42.18 24.58
CA GLN A 138 15.98 41.93 24.36
C GLN A 138 16.20 40.72 23.44
N ALA A 139 17.41 40.64 22.87
CA ALA A 139 17.85 39.43 22.22
C ALA A 139 17.79 38.26 23.21
N TRP A 140 17.49 37.05 22.70
CA TRP A 140 17.37 35.88 23.55
C TRP A 140 18.71 35.56 24.23
N PRO A 141 18.75 35.44 25.57
CA PRO A 141 19.94 34.98 26.26
C PRO A 141 20.24 33.52 25.93
N GLU A 142 21.46 33.07 26.23
CA GLU A 142 21.88 31.69 26.01
C GLU A 142 20.97 30.66 26.68
N ASP A 143 20.44 30.98 27.86
CA ASP A 143 19.51 30.11 28.59
C ASP A 143 18.18 29.94 27.85
N ALA A 144 17.67 31.01 27.23
CA ALA A 144 16.45 30.96 26.43
C ALA A 144 16.67 30.15 25.13
N LEU A 145 17.82 30.33 24.47
CA LEU A 145 18.19 29.54 23.29
C LEU A 145 18.26 28.04 23.62
N THR A 146 18.83 27.71 24.79
CA THR A 146 18.95 26.35 25.30
C THR A 146 17.57 25.77 25.61
N ALA A 147 16.72 26.50 26.33
CA ALA A 147 15.37 26.06 26.70
C ALA A 147 14.49 25.80 25.47
N VAL A 148 14.56 26.67 24.45
CA VAL A 148 13.80 26.50 23.21
C VAL A 148 14.30 25.31 22.41
N ALA A 149 15.62 25.17 22.25
CA ALA A 149 16.19 24.01 21.57
C ALA A 149 15.87 22.70 22.29
N THR A 150 15.94 22.67 23.62
CA THR A 150 15.61 21.49 24.43
C THR A 150 14.15 21.08 24.22
N ARG A 151 13.22 22.04 24.31
CA ARG A 151 11.79 21.78 24.09
C ARG A 151 11.54 21.27 22.68
N SER A 152 12.09 21.92 21.67
CA SER A 152 11.90 21.51 20.29
C SER A 152 12.50 20.11 20.03
N LEU A 153 13.76 19.88 20.41
CA LEU A 153 14.45 18.62 20.13
C LEU A 153 13.93 17.43 20.95
N SER A 154 13.25 17.67 22.07
CA SER A 154 12.62 16.62 22.89
C SER A 154 11.57 15.79 22.13
N GLU A 155 10.99 16.33 21.05
CA GLU A 155 10.02 15.61 20.22
C GLU A 155 10.68 14.50 19.38
N ILE A 156 12.00 14.53 19.19
CA ILE A 156 12.73 13.60 18.33
C ILE A 156 13.41 12.52 19.16
N GLN A 157 13.17 11.26 18.79
CA GLN A 157 13.90 10.12 19.35
C GLN A 157 15.37 10.20 18.95
N MET A 158 16.24 10.53 19.90
CA MET A 158 17.70 10.48 19.76
C MET A 158 18.31 10.10 21.11
N ASP A 159 19.59 9.73 21.08
CA ASP A 159 20.34 9.46 22.31
C ASP A 159 20.51 10.76 23.12
N ASP A 160 20.50 10.66 24.45
CA ASP A 160 20.50 11.83 25.33
C ASP A 160 21.77 12.68 25.13
N GLU A 161 22.92 12.04 24.98
CA GLU A 161 24.21 12.71 24.72
C GLU A 161 24.24 13.44 23.36
N ALA A 162 23.61 12.84 22.34
CA ALA A 162 23.48 13.45 21.02
C ALA A 162 22.49 14.63 21.04
N CYS A 163 21.44 14.55 21.86
CA CYS A 163 20.48 15.63 22.07
C CYS A 163 21.17 16.84 22.69
N ASP A 164 21.88 16.64 23.80
CA ASP A 164 22.60 17.71 24.50
C ASP A 164 23.65 18.36 23.60
N SER A 165 24.40 17.56 22.85
CA SER A 165 25.37 18.05 21.87
C SER A 165 24.71 18.89 20.76
N SER A 166 23.54 18.46 20.27
CA SER A 166 22.78 19.18 19.25
C SER A 166 22.25 20.52 19.78
N ILE A 167 21.78 20.55 21.03
CA ILE A 167 21.30 21.77 21.70
C ILE A 167 22.45 22.79 21.81
N GLN A 168 23.63 22.36 22.27
CA GLN A 168 24.81 23.23 22.35
C GLN A 168 25.24 23.75 20.98
N LEU A 169 25.18 22.90 19.95
CA LEU A 169 25.52 23.27 18.58
C LEU A 169 24.55 24.32 18.01
N CYS A 170 23.24 24.14 18.20
CA CYS A 170 22.23 25.12 17.82
C CYS A 170 22.51 26.49 18.46
N LYS A 171 22.76 26.50 19.77
CA LYS A 171 23.11 27.73 20.51
C LYS A 171 24.36 28.39 19.93
N TYR A 172 25.41 27.60 19.67
CA TYR A 172 26.66 28.09 19.10
C TYR A 172 26.47 28.69 17.70
N PHE A 173 25.69 28.05 16.82
CA PHE A 173 25.43 28.58 15.49
C PHE A 173 24.70 29.92 15.52
N HIS A 174 23.73 30.09 16.42
CA HIS A 174 23.01 31.36 16.53
C HIS A 174 23.94 32.49 17.05
N THR A 175 24.61 32.24 18.16
CA THR A 175 25.50 33.23 18.82
C THR A 175 26.69 33.62 17.94
N SER A 176 27.31 32.65 17.27
CA SER A 176 28.38 32.91 16.30
C SER A 176 27.88 33.72 15.11
N THR A 177 26.67 33.45 14.59
CA THR A 177 26.09 34.22 13.48
C THR A 177 25.79 35.66 13.88
N CYS A 178 25.35 35.92 15.11
CA CYS A 178 25.21 37.28 15.64
C CYS A 178 26.56 38.03 15.62
N THR A 179 27.60 37.39 16.15
CA THR A 179 28.97 37.95 16.17
C THR A 179 29.51 38.20 14.76
N LEU A 180 29.27 37.27 13.82
CA LEU A 180 29.64 37.43 12.42
C LEU A 180 28.89 38.58 11.75
N SER A 181 27.62 38.79 12.09
CA SER A 181 26.80 39.86 11.52
C SER A 181 27.30 41.24 11.97
N ASP A 182 27.75 41.36 13.22
CA ASP A 182 28.40 42.58 13.70
C ASP A 182 29.73 42.84 12.98
N ARG A 183 30.55 41.80 12.79
CA ARG A 183 31.80 41.92 12.02
C ARG A 183 31.53 42.30 10.56
N TYR A 184 30.53 41.69 9.93
CA TYR A 184 30.12 42.00 8.56
C TYR A 184 29.69 43.46 8.40
N ARG A 185 28.98 44.01 9.40
CA ARG A 185 28.62 45.42 9.43
C ARG A 185 29.85 46.32 9.50
N ILE A 186 30.84 45.98 10.32
CA ILE A 186 32.07 46.78 10.47
C ILE A 186 32.90 46.76 9.18
N GLU A 187 33.07 45.59 8.56
CA GLU A 187 33.93 45.41 7.39
C GLU A 187 33.30 45.93 6.08
N VAL A 188 32.01 45.66 5.87
CA VAL A 188 31.33 45.90 4.58
C VAL A 188 30.36 47.09 4.66
N GLY A 189 30.04 47.58 5.86
CA GLY A 189 29.08 48.66 6.07
C GLY A 189 27.62 48.25 5.82
N ARG A 190 27.34 46.95 5.68
CA ARG A 190 25.99 46.41 5.40
C ARG A 190 25.41 45.72 6.62
N TYR A 191 24.12 45.92 6.84
CA TYR A 191 23.39 45.30 7.94
C TYR A 191 22.91 43.90 7.55
N ASN A 192 23.17 42.93 8.42
CA ASN A 192 22.51 41.62 8.43
C ASN A 192 21.81 41.46 9.77
N TYR A 193 20.53 41.07 9.76
CA TYR A 193 19.73 40.95 10.97
C TYR A 193 19.51 39.47 11.32
N VAL A 194 19.96 39.08 12.51
CA VAL A 194 19.75 37.75 13.06
C VAL A 194 18.57 37.83 14.03
N THR A 195 17.52 37.04 13.79
CA THR A 195 16.29 37.08 14.58
C THR A 195 16.01 35.73 15.25
N PRO A 196 15.23 35.69 16.35
CA PRO A 196 14.78 34.42 16.93
C PRO A 196 14.02 33.55 15.94
N THR A 197 13.32 34.14 14.97
CA THR A 197 12.65 33.38 13.90
C THR A 197 13.66 32.58 13.07
N SER A 198 14.81 33.16 12.72
CA SER A 198 15.89 32.46 12.03
C SER A 198 16.46 31.31 12.86
N TYR A 199 16.46 31.41 14.19
CA TYR A 199 16.85 30.32 15.09
C TYR A 199 15.85 29.17 15.09
N LEU A 200 14.56 29.48 15.17
CA LEU A 200 13.49 28.48 15.07
C LEU A 200 13.51 27.77 13.71
N GLU A 201 13.80 28.51 12.64
CA GLU A 201 13.95 27.97 11.29
C GLU A 201 15.17 27.05 11.18
N LEU A 202 16.32 27.41 11.79
CA LEU A 202 17.49 26.53 11.89
C LEU A 202 17.12 25.19 12.53
N ILE A 203 16.44 25.23 13.69
CA ILE A 203 16.02 24.01 14.39
C ILE A 203 15.08 23.20 13.51
N THR A 204 14.02 23.82 12.96
CA THR A 204 13.05 23.13 12.10
C THR A 204 13.72 22.50 10.87
N THR A 205 14.67 23.19 10.26
CA THR A 205 15.44 22.68 9.12
C THR A 205 16.31 21.50 9.51
N PHE A 206 16.94 21.54 10.68
CA PHE A 206 17.70 20.42 11.22
C PHE A 206 16.82 19.18 11.41
N MET A 207 15.65 19.34 12.03
CA MET A 207 14.71 18.25 12.28
C MET A 207 14.24 17.58 10.99
N THR A 208 13.81 18.38 10.01
CA THR A 208 13.33 17.88 8.72
C THR A 208 14.44 17.18 7.94
N LEU A 209 15.67 17.71 7.99
CA LEU A 209 16.83 17.09 7.35
C LEU A 209 17.21 15.76 8.03
N LEU A 210 17.17 15.71 9.36
CA LEU A 210 17.46 14.51 10.13
C LEU A 210 16.48 13.39 9.80
N GLU A 211 15.18 13.68 9.77
CA GLU A 211 14.16 12.70 9.40
C GLU A 211 14.35 12.19 7.96
N LYS A 212 14.60 13.11 7.01
CA LYS A 212 14.89 12.75 5.62
C LYS A 212 16.11 11.83 5.50
N LYS A 213 17.18 12.11 6.26
CA LYS A 213 18.39 11.29 6.23
C LYS A 213 18.20 9.94 6.93
N ARG A 214 17.45 9.89 8.04
CA ARG A 214 17.10 8.64 8.71
C ARG A 214 16.28 7.73 7.80
N THR A 215 15.26 8.26 7.14
CA THR A 215 14.43 7.49 6.20
C THR A 215 15.22 6.96 5.01
N GLU A 216 16.11 7.77 4.43
CA GLU A 216 17.02 7.36 3.35
C GLU A 216 17.93 6.19 3.80
N VAL A 217 18.58 6.32 4.95
CA VAL A 217 19.48 5.30 5.50
C VAL A 217 18.73 4.03 5.90
N LEU A 218 17.57 4.14 6.55
CA LEU A 218 16.75 3.00 6.94
C LEU A 218 16.20 2.24 5.73
N SER A 219 15.83 2.97 4.66
CA SER A 219 15.40 2.36 3.40
C SER A 219 16.54 1.55 2.75
N LEU A 220 17.75 2.12 2.71
CA LEU A 220 18.94 1.43 2.22
C LEU A 220 19.25 0.19 3.08
N LYS A 221 19.23 0.32 4.41
CA LYS A 221 19.42 -0.79 5.34
C LYS A 221 18.42 -1.91 5.08
N ARG A 222 17.12 -1.58 4.98
CA ARG A 222 16.06 -2.55 4.70
C ARG A 222 16.26 -3.26 3.37
N ARG A 223 16.73 -2.54 2.34
CA ARG A 223 17.06 -3.16 1.04
C ARG A 223 18.17 -4.20 1.18
N TYR A 224 19.23 -3.90 1.94
CA TYR A 224 20.30 -4.86 2.20
C TYR A 224 19.81 -6.05 3.05
N GLU A 225 19.02 -5.81 4.10
CA GLU A 225 18.44 -6.87 4.94
C GLU A 225 17.59 -7.84 4.10
N VAL A 226 16.72 -7.32 3.21
CA VAL A 226 15.92 -8.14 2.30
C VAL A 226 16.79 -8.87 1.29
N GLY A 227 17.83 -8.23 0.76
CA GLY A 227 18.78 -8.87 -0.15
C GLY A 227 19.52 -10.04 0.52
N LEU A 228 19.99 -9.84 1.75
CA LEU A 228 20.71 -10.85 2.52
C LEU A 228 19.80 -12.03 2.89
N ALA A 229 18.55 -11.75 3.26
CA ALA A 229 17.55 -12.79 3.51
C ALA A 229 17.28 -13.65 2.27
N LYS A 230 17.15 -13.03 1.09
CA LYS A 230 16.98 -13.76 -0.17
C LYS A 230 18.18 -14.63 -0.52
N LEU A 231 19.40 -14.12 -0.32
CA LEU A 231 20.62 -14.90 -0.54
C LEU A 231 20.73 -16.07 0.44
N GLY A 232 20.35 -15.87 1.70
CA GLY A 232 20.29 -16.94 2.70
C GLY A 232 19.29 -18.04 2.32
N ASN A 233 18.08 -17.66 1.88
CA ASN A 233 17.07 -18.62 1.42
C ASN A 233 17.55 -19.40 0.19
N ALA A 234 18.09 -18.72 -0.82
CA ALA A 234 18.61 -19.37 -2.02
C ALA A 234 19.78 -20.32 -1.70
N ALA A 235 20.67 -19.95 -0.76
CA ALA A 235 21.74 -20.83 -0.30
C ALA A 235 21.18 -22.09 0.39
N GLY A 236 20.10 -21.97 1.16
CA GLY A 236 19.38 -23.10 1.74
C GLY A 236 18.78 -24.02 0.67
N GLU A 237 18.05 -23.45 -0.30
CA GLU A 237 17.45 -24.20 -1.42
C GLU A 237 18.52 -24.93 -2.26
N ILE A 238 19.65 -24.29 -2.53
CA ILE A 238 20.77 -24.92 -3.25
C ILE A 238 21.38 -26.07 -2.44
N ALA A 239 21.48 -25.93 -1.11
CA ALA A 239 21.98 -26.99 -0.25
C ALA A 239 21.06 -28.22 -0.26
N GLU A 240 19.74 -28.01 -0.18
CA GLU A 240 18.73 -29.08 -0.28
C GLU A 240 18.80 -29.77 -1.65
N MET A 241 18.80 -29.00 -2.75
CA MET A 241 18.90 -29.55 -4.11
C MET A 241 20.21 -30.31 -4.34
N SER A 242 21.33 -29.83 -3.79
CA SER A 242 22.61 -30.53 -3.88
C SER A 242 22.59 -31.87 -3.15
N GLN A 243 21.88 -31.97 -2.02
CA GLN A 243 21.73 -33.21 -1.29
C GLN A 243 20.84 -34.20 -2.07
N GLU A 244 19.71 -33.74 -2.60
CA GLU A 244 18.82 -34.55 -3.45
C GLU A 244 19.56 -35.10 -4.68
N LEU A 245 20.38 -34.29 -5.34
CA LEU A 245 21.19 -34.73 -6.49
C LEU A 245 22.21 -35.80 -6.10
N GLN A 246 22.87 -35.67 -4.95
CA GLN A 246 23.80 -36.69 -4.44
C GLN A 246 23.07 -38.02 -4.15
N GLU A 247 21.84 -37.98 -3.64
CA GLU A 247 21.03 -39.17 -3.36
C GLU A 247 20.47 -39.83 -4.64
N LEU A 248 20.08 -39.03 -5.64
CA LEU A 248 19.55 -39.51 -6.92
C LEU A 248 20.62 -40.12 -7.82
N GLN A 249 21.86 -39.63 -7.77
CA GLN A 249 22.95 -40.08 -8.62
C GLN A 249 23.21 -41.60 -8.58
N PRO A 250 23.34 -42.28 -7.41
CA PRO A 250 23.54 -43.73 -7.36
C PRO A 250 22.31 -44.50 -7.84
N ARG A 251 21.09 -44.01 -7.55
CA ARG A 251 19.84 -44.63 -8.02
C ARG A 251 19.76 -44.64 -9.55
N LEU A 252 20.19 -43.56 -10.19
CA LEU A 252 20.20 -43.45 -11.65
C LEU A 252 21.20 -44.41 -12.30
N VAL A 253 22.39 -44.56 -11.71
CA VAL A 253 23.39 -45.53 -12.17
C VAL A 253 22.87 -46.97 -12.03
N GLN A 254 22.17 -47.28 -10.94
CA GLN A 254 21.57 -48.59 -10.75
C GLN A 254 20.43 -48.86 -11.74
N ALA A 255 19.51 -47.91 -11.90
CA ALA A 255 18.42 -48.01 -12.88
C ALA A 255 18.95 -48.15 -14.32
N SER A 256 20.02 -47.42 -14.69
CA SER A 256 20.67 -47.58 -16.00
C SER A 256 21.21 -48.99 -16.20
N LYS A 257 21.89 -49.57 -15.19
CA LYS A 257 22.39 -50.95 -15.27
C LYS A 257 21.26 -51.97 -15.39
N GLU A 258 20.16 -51.75 -14.68
CA GLU A 258 18.97 -52.59 -14.77
C GLU A 258 18.34 -52.51 -16.17
N VAL A 259 18.22 -51.30 -16.73
CA VAL A 259 17.74 -51.10 -18.11
C VAL A 259 18.66 -51.80 -19.11
N ASP A 260 19.97 -51.61 -19.02
CA ASP A 260 20.95 -52.27 -19.91
C ASP A 260 20.85 -53.80 -19.83
N ALA A 261 20.69 -54.36 -18.62
CA ALA A 261 20.50 -55.79 -18.43
C ALA A 261 19.19 -56.29 -19.05
N THR A 262 18.09 -55.56 -18.86
CA THR A 262 16.81 -55.92 -19.49
C THR A 262 16.88 -55.84 -21.01
N MET A 263 17.60 -54.87 -21.57
CA MET A 263 17.77 -54.73 -23.01
C MET A 263 18.46 -55.94 -23.63
N VAL A 264 19.51 -56.47 -22.98
CA VAL A 264 20.17 -57.71 -23.41
C VAL A 264 19.20 -58.91 -23.39
N THR A 265 18.37 -59.02 -22.35
CA THR A 265 17.38 -60.11 -22.29
C THR A 265 16.30 -59.99 -23.38
N VAL A 266 15.86 -58.76 -23.68
CA VAL A 266 14.88 -58.49 -24.74
C VAL A 266 15.47 -58.80 -26.11
N GLU A 267 16.74 -58.47 -26.38
CA GLU A 267 17.40 -58.83 -27.63
C GLU A 267 17.49 -60.36 -27.80
N LEU A 268 17.85 -61.09 -26.74
CA LEU A 268 17.93 -62.55 -26.78
C LEU A 268 16.54 -63.17 -27.02
N GLN A 269 15.54 -62.74 -26.25
CA GLN A 269 14.15 -63.17 -26.42
C GLN A 269 13.59 -62.80 -27.80
N SER A 270 13.96 -61.65 -28.37
CA SER A 270 13.55 -61.23 -29.72
C SER A 270 14.15 -62.14 -30.78
N THR A 271 15.43 -62.52 -30.65
CA THR A 271 16.06 -63.47 -31.60
C THR A 271 15.48 -64.88 -31.50
N GLU A 272 15.14 -65.33 -30.29
CA GLU A 272 14.46 -66.62 -30.07
C GLU A 272 13.04 -66.59 -30.61
N ALA A 273 12.29 -65.51 -30.35
CA ALA A 273 10.96 -65.30 -30.90
C ALA A 273 10.98 -65.28 -32.43
N ALA A 274 11.95 -64.63 -33.07
CA ALA A 274 12.10 -64.63 -34.53
C ALA A 274 12.41 -66.03 -35.11
N LYS A 275 13.20 -66.84 -34.39
CA LYS A 275 13.43 -68.25 -34.77
C LYS A 275 12.15 -69.06 -34.65
N GLN A 276 11.44 -68.90 -33.53
CA GLN A 276 10.19 -69.61 -33.28
C GLN A 276 9.09 -69.19 -34.27
N GLU A 277 8.99 -67.90 -34.60
CA GLU A 277 8.07 -67.37 -35.63
C GLU A 277 8.32 -68.03 -36.98
N LYS A 278 9.58 -68.22 -37.37
CA LYS A 278 9.94 -68.89 -38.62
C LYS A 278 9.51 -70.37 -38.64
N ILE A 279 9.59 -71.06 -37.51
CA ILE A 279 9.14 -72.46 -37.37
C ILE A 279 7.62 -72.52 -37.43
N VAL A 280 6.94 -71.71 -36.63
CA VAL A 280 5.46 -71.66 -36.59
C VAL A 280 4.88 -71.31 -37.96
N ARG A 281 5.50 -70.39 -38.70
CA ARG A 281 5.07 -70.03 -40.06
C ARG A 281 5.23 -71.18 -41.06
N ALA A 282 6.25 -72.03 -40.88
CA ALA A 282 6.43 -73.24 -41.69
C ALA A 282 5.38 -74.30 -41.34
N ASP A 283 5.13 -74.53 -40.05
CA ASP A 283 4.11 -75.46 -39.57
C ASP A 283 2.70 -75.02 -39.96
N GLU A 284 2.41 -73.72 -39.94
CA GLU A 284 1.13 -73.13 -40.38
C GLU A 284 0.90 -73.36 -41.88
N ALA A 285 1.93 -73.27 -42.72
CA ALA A 285 1.81 -73.58 -44.15
C ALA A 285 1.48 -75.06 -44.39
N VAL A 286 2.14 -75.97 -43.65
CA VAL A 286 1.88 -77.41 -43.74
C VAL A 286 0.49 -77.76 -43.22
N ALA A 287 0.09 -77.21 -42.07
CA ALA A 287 -1.26 -77.39 -41.53
C ALA A 287 -2.34 -76.82 -42.46
N GLY A 288 -2.06 -75.70 -43.13
CA GLY A 288 -2.95 -75.12 -44.15
C GLY A 288 -3.15 -76.02 -45.37
N GLU A 289 -2.08 -76.66 -45.87
CA GLU A 289 -2.19 -77.65 -46.95
C GLU A 289 -2.98 -78.89 -46.49
N GLN A 290 -2.71 -79.42 -45.30
CA GLN A 290 -3.42 -80.57 -44.75
C GLN A 290 -4.90 -80.26 -44.49
N ALA A 291 -5.23 -79.07 -43.99
CA ALA A 291 -6.61 -78.62 -43.81
C ALA A 291 -7.35 -78.54 -45.15
N ARG A 292 -6.71 -78.03 -46.22
CA ARG A 292 -7.32 -78.03 -47.56
C ARG A 292 -7.53 -79.43 -48.12
N ALA A 293 -6.61 -80.36 -47.87
CA ALA A 293 -6.76 -81.76 -48.29
C ALA A 293 -7.89 -82.46 -47.54
N ALA A 294 -8.01 -82.23 -46.22
CA ALA A 294 -9.10 -82.77 -45.41
C ALA A 294 -10.48 -82.20 -45.81
N GLU A 295 -10.56 -80.90 -46.13
CA GLU A 295 -11.81 -80.29 -46.61
C GLU A 295 -12.23 -80.88 -47.97
N ALA A 296 -11.28 -81.17 -48.87
CA ALA A 296 -11.57 -81.80 -50.15
C ALA A 296 -12.14 -83.23 -49.99
N ILE A 297 -11.54 -84.03 -49.10
CA ILE A 297 -12.02 -85.39 -48.77
C ILE A 297 -13.41 -85.32 -48.14
N LYS A 298 -13.65 -84.36 -47.24
CA LYS A 298 -14.95 -84.16 -46.61
C LYS A 298 -16.04 -83.83 -47.63
N VAL A 299 -15.76 -82.94 -48.60
CA VAL A 299 -16.71 -82.60 -49.66
C VAL A 299 -17.05 -83.82 -50.52
N GLU A 300 -16.06 -84.69 -50.80
CA GLU A 300 -16.26 -85.92 -51.55
C GLU A 300 -17.15 -86.92 -50.76
N CYS A 301 -16.86 -87.13 -49.48
CA CYS A 301 -17.67 -88.01 -48.62
C CYS A 301 -19.10 -87.48 -48.37
N ASP A 302 -19.29 -86.17 -48.23
CA ASP A 302 -20.62 -85.56 -48.04
C ASP A 302 -21.48 -85.72 -49.33
N ALA A 303 -20.85 -85.74 -50.51
CA ALA A 303 -21.53 -86.02 -51.78
C ALA A 303 -21.99 -87.48 -51.88
N ASP A 304 -21.12 -88.43 -51.54
CA ASP A 304 -21.45 -89.86 -51.53
C ASP A 304 -22.55 -90.18 -50.50
N LEU A 305 -22.51 -89.52 -49.33
CA LEU A 305 -23.53 -89.67 -48.30
C LEU A 305 -24.90 -89.16 -48.77
N ALA A 306 -24.94 -88.05 -49.52
CA ALA A 306 -26.18 -87.50 -50.07
C ALA A 306 -26.86 -88.44 -51.08
N GLU A 307 -26.09 -89.26 -51.81
CA GLU A 307 -26.63 -90.29 -52.72
C GLU A 307 -27.11 -91.54 -51.97
N ALA A 308 -26.47 -91.90 -50.86
CA ALA A 308 -26.81 -93.08 -50.06
C ALA A 308 -28.05 -92.91 -49.15
N ILE A 309 -28.31 -91.70 -48.64
CA ILE A 309 -29.47 -91.41 -47.76
C ILE A 309 -30.83 -91.83 -48.37
N PRO A 310 -31.18 -91.49 -49.62
CA PRO A 310 -32.48 -91.87 -50.19
C PRO A 310 -32.63 -93.40 -50.36
N ILE A 311 -31.52 -94.11 -50.61
CA ILE A 311 -31.53 -95.58 -50.71
C ILE A 311 -31.77 -96.20 -49.33
N LEU A 312 -31.11 -95.69 -48.29
CA LEU A 312 -31.32 -96.14 -46.91
C LEU A 312 -32.75 -95.87 -46.42
N GLU A 313 -33.31 -94.68 -46.68
CA GLU A 313 -34.70 -94.36 -46.32
C GLU A 313 -35.72 -95.24 -47.07
N SER A 314 -35.41 -95.66 -48.29
CA SER A 314 -36.22 -96.62 -49.04
C SER A 314 -36.17 -98.02 -48.40
N ALA A 315 -35.00 -98.43 -47.91
CA ALA A 315 -34.80 -99.71 -47.24
C ALA A 315 -35.44 -99.75 -45.84
N ILE A 316 -35.40 -98.65 -45.08
CA ILE A 316 -36.05 -98.53 -43.76
C ILE A 316 -37.58 -98.58 -43.93
N ARG A 317 -38.14 -97.91 -44.95
CA ARG A 317 -39.57 -98.03 -45.30
C ARG A 317 -39.98 -99.45 -45.68
N ALA A 318 -39.10 -100.21 -46.34
CA ALA A 318 -39.34 -101.61 -46.64
C ALA A 318 -39.27 -102.52 -45.40
N LEU A 319 -38.53 -102.13 -44.36
CA LEU A 319 -38.40 -102.89 -43.10
C LEU A 319 -39.59 -102.69 -42.15
N GLU A 320 -40.17 -101.49 -42.10
CA GLU A 320 -41.32 -101.15 -41.22
C GLU A 320 -42.64 -101.83 -41.61
N THR A 321 -42.70 -102.50 -42.76
CA THR A 321 -43.89 -103.26 -43.21
C THR A 321 -43.92 -104.72 -42.72
N LEU A 322 -42.94 -105.18 -41.94
CA LEU A 322 -42.93 -106.53 -41.35
C LEU A 322 -43.39 -106.53 -39.88
N THR A 323 -44.64 -106.98 -39.67
CA THR A 323 -45.27 -107.22 -38.37
C THR A 323 -44.79 -108.51 -37.68
N PRO A 324 -44.74 -108.57 -36.33
CA PRO A 324 -44.22 -109.71 -35.58
C PRO A 324 -45.33 -110.72 -35.25
N ALA A 325 -45.68 -111.59 -36.19
CA ALA A 325 -46.25 -112.90 -35.90
C ALA A 325 -46.28 -113.75 -37.18
N VAL A 326 -45.96 -115.03 -37.03
CA VAL A 326 -46.14 -116.14 -37.98
C VAL A 326 -44.90 -116.58 -38.78
N SER A 327 -44.31 -117.69 -38.27
CA SER A 327 -43.71 -118.83 -39.02
C SER A 327 -42.29 -118.74 -39.59
N GLY A 328 -41.29 -119.07 -38.76
CA GLY A 328 -40.76 -120.45 -38.66
C GLY A 328 -40.16 -121.22 -39.86
N THR A 329 -40.21 -120.78 -41.12
CA THR A 329 -39.82 -121.68 -42.24
C THR A 329 -39.04 -121.07 -43.41
N HIS A 330 -38.65 -119.79 -43.41
CA HIS A 330 -37.94 -119.18 -44.56
C HIS A 330 -36.48 -118.74 -44.34
N LEU A 331 -36.03 -118.42 -43.12
CA LEU A 331 -34.68 -117.84 -42.92
C LEU A 331 -33.56 -118.86 -42.65
N ILE A 332 -33.90 -120.12 -42.32
CA ILE A 332 -32.90 -121.18 -42.13
C ILE A 332 -32.16 -121.50 -43.45
N ARG A 333 -32.74 -121.14 -44.62
CA ARG A 333 -32.10 -121.35 -45.93
C ARG A 333 -31.08 -120.29 -46.35
N ILE A 334 -31.03 -119.12 -45.73
CA ILE A 334 -30.04 -118.09 -46.14
C ILE A 334 -28.71 -118.31 -45.42
N ILE A 335 -28.75 -118.86 -44.20
CA ILE A 335 -27.56 -119.21 -43.44
C ILE A 335 -26.76 -120.37 -44.11
N GLU A 336 -27.40 -121.15 -44.98
CA GLU A 336 -26.75 -122.24 -45.72
C GLU A 336 -26.05 -121.83 -47.04
N PHE A 337 -26.14 -120.57 -47.51
CA PHE A 337 -25.59 -120.23 -48.83
C PHE A 337 -24.24 -119.49 -48.84
N TYR A 338 -23.83 -118.82 -47.76
CA TYR A 338 -22.58 -118.03 -47.78
C TYR A 338 -21.61 -118.39 -46.65
N GLY A 339 -21.61 -119.67 -46.24
CA GLY A 339 -20.68 -120.26 -45.28
C GLY A 339 -19.39 -120.84 -45.86
N GLU A 340 -19.15 -120.80 -47.19
CA GLU A 340 -17.99 -121.49 -47.81
C GLU A 340 -17.26 -120.71 -48.94
N HIS A 341 -17.13 -119.38 -48.86
CA HIS A 341 -16.04 -118.66 -49.54
C HIS A 341 -15.32 -117.79 -48.48
N VAL A 342 -14.55 -118.42 -47.58
CA VAL A 342 -13.08 -118.47 -47.70
C VAL A 342 -12.55 -117.07 -48.05
N ALA A 343 -12.41 -116.16 -47.08
CA ALA A 343 -11.25 -116.12 -46.19
C ALA A 343 -9.91 -116.19 -46.95
N TRP A 344 -9.76 -115.39 -48.01
CA TRP A 344 -8.47 -114.94 -48.56
C TRP A 344 -8.54 -113.44 -48.88
N ARG A 345 -8.32 -112.62 -47.85
CA ARG A 345 -7.58 -111.35 -47.86
C ARG A 345 -7.65 -110.73 -46.47
N PHE A 346 -7.01 -111.43 -45.54
CA PHE A 346 -6.25 -110.75 -44.52
C PHE A 346 -4.99 -110.20 -45.19
N GLU A 347 -4.57 -109.00 -44.77
CA GLU A 347 -3.28 -108.36 -45.08
C GLU A 347 -3.13 -107.76 -46.49
N ASP A 348 -3.75 -106.60 -46.71
CA ASP A 348 -3.10 -105.46 -47.37
C ASP A 348 -3.93 -104.21 -47.11
N ASN A 349 -3.29 -103.13 -46.63
CA ASN A 349 -3.84 -101.84 -46.20
C ASN A 349 -4.28 -101.72 -44.74
N LEU A 350 -3.42 -102.18 -43.83
CA LEU A 350 -3.23 -101.47 -42.59
C LEU A 350 -2.62 -100.09 -42.92
N PHE A 351 -3.34 -99.02 -42.59
CA PHE A 351 -2.80 -97.67 -42.42
C PHE A 351 -2.03 -97.07 -43.61
N ARG A 352 -2.76 -96.65 -44.65
CA ARG A 352 -2.40 -95.44 -45.41
C ARG A 352 -3.42 -94.36 -45.11
N LEU A 353 -2.89 -93.16 -44.83
CA LEU A 353 -3.54 -91.90 -44.39
C LEU A 353 -3.73 -91.89 -42.86
N LYS A 354 -2.84 -91.39 -41.99
CA LYS A 354 -1.98 -90.18 -42.04
C LYS A 354 -2.62 -88.95 -42.63
#